data_AF-A0AAV3UEL5-F1
#
_entry.id   AF-A0AAV3UEL5-F1
#
_cell.length_a   1.000
_cell.length_b   1.000
_cell.length_c   1.000
_cell.angle_alpha   90.00
_cell.angle_beta   90.00
_cell.angle_gamma   90.00
#
_symmetry.space_group_name_H-M   'P 1'
#
loop_
_entity.id
_entity.type
_entity.pdbx_description
1 polymer ?
#
loop_
_entity_poly.entity_id
_entity_poly.type
_entity_poly.pdbx_seq_one_letter_code
_entity_poly.pdbx_strand_id
1 'polypeptide(L)'
;MQFYALHQLFDDFAEVLFEHGDGLVERATALGGEARERFEWRPRTHAFRRFEPISSSARSTSRRWRTTCRFTPRTCAEIDAAEAHNDQGTADLLTELSREVDQYLWFLEAHLHREPIQPAGEEPEGRTGGETGRNHGERPQRSRRGTAPTR
;
A
#
# COMPACT_ATOMS: atom_id res chain seq x y z
N MET A 1 -12.81 0.79 -12.06
CA MET A 1 -12.85 0.07 -10.77
C MET A 1 -13.90 -1.03 -10.81
N GLN A 2 -13.58 -2.22 -10.31
CA GLN A 2 -14.55 -3.31 -10.14
C GLN A 2 -15.18 -3.19 -8.75
N PHE A 3 -16.24 -2.38 -8.63
CA PHE A 3 -16.86 -2.06 -7.34
C PHE A 3 -17.33 -3.30 -6.57
N TYR A 4 -18.06 -4.20 -7.24
CA TYR A 4 -18.65 -5.37 -6.60
C TYR A 4 -17.59 -6.31 -5.98
N ALA A 5 -16.50 -6.58 -6.70
CA ALA A 5 -15.41 -7.41 -6.19
C ALA A 5 -14.72 -6.78 -4.97
N LEU A 6 -14.52 -5.45 -4.98
CA LEU A 6 -13.97 -4.74 -3.81
C LEU A 6 -14.94 -4.72 -2.63
N HIS A 7 -16.24 -4.57 -2.87
CA HIS A 7 -17.26 -4.64 -1.83
C HIS A 7 -17.27 -6.00 -1.15
N GLN A 8 -17.28 -7.10 -1.93
CA GLN A 8 -17.21 -8.45 -1.37
C GLN A 8 -15.93 -8.66 -0.57
N LEU A 9 -14.77 -8.26 -1.12
CA LEU A 9 -13.50 -8.35 -0.40
C LEU A 9 -13.54 -7.63 0.97
N PHE A 10 -14.19 -6.46 1.03
CA PHE A 10 -14.30 -5.70 2.28
C PHE A 10 -15.32 -6.28 3.25
N ASP A 11 -16.42 -6.87 2.75
CA ASP A 11 -17.40 -7.55 3.58
C ASP A 11 -16.78 -8.82 4.20
N ASP A 12 -16.12 -9.65 3.40
CA ASP A 12 -15.42 -10.85 3.86
C ASP A 12 -14.33 -10.50 4.90
N PHE A 13 -13.58 -9.41 4.66
CA PHE A 13 -12.59 -8.95 5.63
C PHE A 13 -13.22 -8.47 6.95
N ALA A 14 -14.37 -7.79 6.86
CA ALA A 14 -15.07 -7.32 8.05
C ALA A 14 -15.59 -8.48 8.90
N GLU A 15 -16.07 -9.56 8.26
CA GLU A 15 -16.48 -10.79 8.92
C GLU A 15 -15.30 -11.44 9.66
N VAL A 16 -14.16 -11.61 8.98
CA VAL A 16 -12.91 -12.11 9.59
C VAL A 16 -12.50 -11.28 10.81
N LEU A 17 -12.48 -9.94 10.70
CA LEU A 17 -12.15 -9.07 11.83
C LEU A 17 -13.16 -9.18 12.97
N PHE A 18 -14.42 -9.48 12.66
CA PHE A 18 -15.46 -9.67 13.67
C PHE A 18 -15.23 -10.97 14.45
N GLU A 19 -14.93 -12.07 13.77
CA GLU A 19 -14.63 -13.36 14.40
C GLU A 19 -13.41 -13.28 15.32
N HIS A 20 -12.30 -12.67 14.86
CA HIS A 20 -11.14 -12.42 15.71
C HIS A 20 -11.46 -11.50 16.89
N GLY A 21 -12.28 -10.48 16.64
CA GLY A 21 -12.73 -9.57 17.68
C GLY A 21 -13.50 -10.29 18.79
N ASP A 22 -14.36 -11.23 18.42
CA ASP A 22 -15.13 -12.05 19.36
C ASP A 22 -14.20 -13.00 20.14
N GLY A 23 -13.33 -13.75 19.45
CA GLY A 23 -12.36 -14.63 20.09
C GLY A 23 -11.44 -13.92 21.08
N LEU A 24 -11.02 -12.68 20.79
CA LEU A 24 -10.24 -11.86 21.73
C LEU A 24 -11.06 -11.45 22.96
N VAL A 25 -12.35 -11.14 22.81
CA VAL A 25 -13.24 -10.79 23.93
C VAL A 25 -13.54 -12.02 24.80
N GLU A 26 -13.80 -13.17 24.18
CA GLU A 26 -13.96 -14.44 24.88
C GLU A 26 -12.69 -14.81 25.65
N ARG A 27 -11.52 -14.67 25.02
CA ARG A 27 -10.23 -14.90 25.68
C ARG A 27 -9.99 -13.96 26.85
N ALA A 28 -10.26 -12.67 26.68
CA ALA A 28 -10.13 -11.69 27.75
C ALA A 28 -11.03 -12.03 28.94
N THR A 29 -12.26 -12.49 28.67
CA THR A 29 -13.22 -12.91 29.70
C THR A 29 -12.77 -14.18 30.41
N ALA A 30 -12.21 -15.15 29.67
CA ALA A 30 -11.64 -16.37 30.24
C ALA A 30 -10.44 -16.11 31.16
N LEU A 31 -9.69 -15.02 30.93
CA LEU A 31 -8.60 -14.55 31.80
C LEU A 31 -9.08 -13.71 33.00
N GLY A 32 -10.40 -13.60 33.20
CA GLY A 32 -11.00 -12.83 34.30
C GLY A 32 -11.26 -11.36 33.99
N GLY A 33 -11.13 -10.94 32.72
CA GLY A 33 -11.56 -9.63 32.25
C GLY A 33 -13.08 -9.52 32.13
N GLU A 34 -13.57 -8.29 31.97
CA GLU A 34 -14.99 -8.00 31.73
C GLU A 34 -15.18 -7.58 30.27
N ALA A 35 -15.99 -8.32 29.52
CA ALA A 35 -16.44 -7.93 28.19
C ALA A 35 -17.36 -6.71 28.30
N ARG A 36 -16.94 -5.56 27.75
CA ARG A 36 -17.79 -4.36 27.67
C ARG A 36 -18.40 -4.23 26.29
N GLU A 37 -19.63 -3.72 26.24
CA GLU A 37 -20.32 -3.48 24.98
C GLU A 37 -19.56 -2.45 24.11
N ARG A 38 -19.66 -2.64 22.79
CA ARG A 38 -18.99 -1.85 21.75
C ARG A 38 -19.25 -0.33 21.88
N PHE A 39 -20.38 0.07 22.47
CA PHE A 39 -20.77 1.47 22.63
C PHE A 39 -20.14 2.16 23.85
N GLU A 40 -19.69 1.40 24.85
CA GLU A 40 -19.00 1.94 26.03
C GLU A 40 -17.49 2.00 25.83
N TRP A 41 -16.96 1.17 24.93
CA TRP A 41 -15.55 1.16 24.58
C TRP A 41 -15.14 2.42 23.79
N ARG A 42 -14.67 3.44 24.52
CA ARG A 42 -13.83 4.50 23.96
C ARG A 42 -12.37 4.07 24.07
N PRO A 43 -11.69 3.80 22.96
CA PRO A 43 -10.29 3.50 23.05
C PRO A 43 -9.54 4.77 23.47
N ARG A 44 -8.90 4.73 24.62
CA ARG A 44 -8.11 5.87 25.15
C ARG A 44 -6.88 6.17 24.29
N THR A 45 -6.56 5.29 23.34
CA THR A 45 -5.33 5.32 22.53
C THR A 45 -5.56 5.14 21.03
N HIS A 46 -6.79 4.94 20.54
CA HIS A 46 -6.97 4.69 19.11
C HIS A 46 -6.92 6.00 18.33
N ALA A 47 -5.80 6.19 17.64
CA ALA A 47 -5.71 7.05 16.47
C ALA A 47 -6.46 6.43 15.29
N PHE A 48 -7.73 6.05 15.46
CA PHE A 48 -8.60 5.77 14.33
C PHE A 48 -8.96 7.11 13.71
N ARG A 49 -8.04 7.63 12.89
CA ARG A 49 -8.25 8.89 12.17
C ARG A 49 -9.56 8.73 11.40
N ARG A 50 -10.49 9.67 11.63
CA ARG A 50 -11.76 9.75 10.89
C ARG A 50 -11.48 9.48 9.42
N PHE A 51 -12.17 8.50 8.84
CA PHE A 51 -11.96 8.16 7.45
C PHE A 51 -12.45 9.33 6.59
N GLU A 52 -11.51 9.99 5.89
CA GLU A 52 -11.85 10.87 4.77
C GLU A 52 -12.66 10.09 3.71
N PRO A 53 -13.58 10.72 2.97
CA PRO A 53 -14.34 10.07 1.90
C PRO A 53 -13.42 9.24 0.97
N ILE A 54 -13.88 8.06 0.56
CA ILE A 54 -13.12 7.19 -0.34
C ILE A 54 -13.00 7.91 -1.68
N SER A 55 -11.78 8.34 -2.04
CA SER A 55 -11.51 8.81 -3.40
C SER A 55 -11.50 7.60 -4.33
N SER A 56 -11.95 7.75 -5.56
CA SER A 56 -11.99 6.70 -6.58
C SER A 56 -10.60 6.29 -7.12
N SER A 57 -9.51 6.62 -6.43
CA SER A 57 -8.15 6.26 -6.86
C SER A 57 -7.61 5.04 -6.12
N ALA A 58 -7.14 4.04 -6.88
CA ALA A 58 -6.52 2.81 -6.36
C ALA A 58 -5.37 3.09 -5.38
N ARG A 59 -4.56 4.13 -5.66
CA ARG A 59 -3.45 4.57 -4.80
C ARG A 59 -3.93 5.07 -3.44
N SER A 60 -5.08 5.73 -3.37
CA SER A 60 -5.65 6.19 -2.10
C SER A 60 -6.19 5.02 -1.26
N THR A 61 -6.77 4.02 -1.92
CA THR A 61 -7.33 2.82 -1.28
C THR A 61 -6.24 1.95 -0.66
N SER A 62 -5.19 1.60 -1.42
CA SER A 62 -4.06 0.81 -0.89
C SER A 62 -3.32 1.52 0.25
N ARG A 63 -3.02 2.81 0.10
CA ARG A 63 -2.36 3.60 1.15
C ARG A 63 -3.19 3.68 2.43
N ARG A 64 -4.51 3.78 2.31
CA ARG A 64 -5.42 3.78 3.46
C ARG A 64 -5.44 2.42 4.14
N TRP A 65 -5.57 1.35 3.37
CA TRP A 65 -5.53 -0.01 3.90
C TRP A 65 -4.24 -0.29 4.66
N ARG A 66 -3.08 0.02 4.08
CA ARG A 66 -1.78 -0.06 4.78
C ARG A 66 -1.73 0.75 6.08
N THR A 67 -2.50 1.84 6.18
CA THR A 67 -2.61 2.63 7.42
C THR A 67 -3.55 1.98 8.44
N THR A 68 -4.60 1.31 7.99
CA THR A 68 -5.51 0.53 8.86
C THR A 68 -4.82 -0.74 9.35
N CYS A 69 -4.11 -1.46 8.47
CA CYS A 69 -3.33 -2.66 8.78
C CYS A 69 -2.01 -2.36 9.49
N ARG A 70 -1.65 -1.08 9.65
CA ARG A 70 -0.51 -0.63 10.47
C ARG A 70 -0.67 -0.94 11.96
N PHE A 71 -1.75 -1.61 12.36
CA PHE A 71 -1.85 -2.34 13.62
C PHE A 71 -0.75 -3.43 13.74
N THR A 72 -0.19 -3.94 12.64
CA THR A 72 0.75 -5.08 12.67
C THR A 72 1.98 -4.93 13.58
N PRO A 73 2.73 -3.81 13.66
CA PRO A 73 3.85 -3.71 14.61
C PRO A 73 3.37 -3.72 16.07
N ARG A 74 2.16 -3.22 16.32
CA ARG A 74 1.55 -3.32 17.63
C ARG A 74 1.11 -4.76 17.89
N THR A 75 0.47 -5.44 16.94
CA THR A 75 0.12 -6.86 17.06
C THR A 75 1.35 -7.69 17.40
N CYS A 76 2.49 -7.49 16.73
CA CYS A 76 3.74 -8.15 17.07
C CYS A 76 4.18 -7.88 18.52
N ALA A 77 4.14 -6.63 18.97
CA ALA A 77 4.47 -6.31 20.36
C ALA A 77 3.50 -6.93 21.38
N GLU A 78 2.21 -7.07 21.05
CA GLU A 78 1.22 -7.72 21.91
C GLU A 78 1.38 -9.26 21.89
N ILE A 79 1.85 -9.86 20.77
CA ILE A 79 2.27 -11.27 20.70
C ILE A 79 3.46 -11.50 21.62
N ASP A 80 4.52 -10.70 21.48
CA ASP A 80 5.72 -10.80 22.33
C ASP A 80 5.35 -10.64 23.83
N ALA A 81 4.41 -9.74 24.14
CA ALA A 81 3.91 -9.56 25.50
C ALA A 81 3.16 -10.79 26.02
N ALA A 82 2.27 -11.37 25.20
CA ALA A 82 1.54 -12.58 25.56
C ALA A 82 2.51 -13.76 25.81
N GLU A 83 3.51 -13.93 24.95
CA GLU A 83 4.56 -14.94 25.12
C GLU A 83 5.37 -14.72 26.41
N ALA A 84 5.76 -13.48 26.72
CA ALA A 84 6.46 -13.14 27.95
C ALA A 84 5.64 -13.45 29.22
N HIS A 85 4.31 -13.42 29.12
CA HIS A 85 3.39 -13.82 30.17
C HIS A 85 3.06 -15.33 30.17
N ASN A 86 3.70 -16.13 29.31
CA ASN A 86 3.39 -17.54 29.06
C ASN A 86 1.93 -17.78 28.62
N ASP A 87 1.29 -16.79 28.01
CA ASP A 87 -0.06 -16.88 27.47
C ASP A 87 -0.03 -17.28 25.99
N GLN A 88 0.18 -18.58 25.76
CA GLN A 88 0.25 -19.14 24.42
C GLN A 88 -1.07 -19.01 23.64
N GLY A 89 -2.22 -19.03 24.34
CA GLY A 89 -3.53 -18.91 23.68
C GLY A 89 -3.76 -17.52 23.11
N THR A 90 -3.37 -16.47 23.84
CA THR A 90 -3.47 -15.10 23.35
C THR A 90 -2.44 -14.83 22.24
N ALA A 91 -1.23 -15.36 22.37
CA ALA A 91 -0.20 -15.25 21.32
C ALA A 91 -0.66 -15.90 20.00
N ASP A 92 -1.27 -17.08 20.05
CA ASP A 92 -1.78 -17.80 18.88
C ASP A 92 -2.90 -17.02 18.17
N LEU A 93 -3.91 -16.55 18.92
CA LEU A 93 -5.01 -15.73 18.39
C LEU A 93 -4.50 -14.47 17.67
N LEU A 94 -3.55 -13.76 18.28
CA LEU A 94 -2.98 -12.55 17.68
C LEU A 94 -2.12 -12.88 16.44
N THR A 95 -1.45 -14.02 16.43
CA THR A 95 -0.67 -14.49 15.29
C THR A 95 -1.57 -14.84 14.12
N GLU A 96 -2.68 -15.53 14.36
CA GLU A 96 -3.68 -15.85 13.33
C GLU A 96 -4.28 -14.58 12.73
N LEU A 97 -4.76 -13.65 13.57
CA LEU A 97 -5.25 -12.34 13.13
C LEU A 97 -4.21 -11.60 12.26
N SER A 98 -2.94 -11.62 12.63
CA SER A 98 -1.89 -10.95 11.86
C SER A 98 -1.75 -11.53 10.44
N ARG A 99 -1.80 -12.86 10.32
CA ARG A 99 -1.65 -13.58 9.05
C ARG A 99 -2.81 -13.31 8.10
N GLU A 100 -4.03 -13.28 8.62
CA GLU A 100 -5.21 -13.01 7.81
C GLU A 100 -5.26 -11.55 7.36
N VAL A 101 -4.92 -10.60 8.23
CA VAL A 101 -4.81 -9.20 7.84
C VAL A 101 -3.80 -8.99 6.70
N ASP A 102 -2.65 -9.67 6.76
CA ASP A 102 -1.65 -9.63 5.69
C ASP A 102 -2.16 -10.28 4.39
N GLN A 103 -2.93 -11.37 4.48
CA GLN A 103 -3.54 -12.02 3.31
C GLN A 103 -4.56 -11.10 2.62
N TYR A 104 -5.43 -10.44 3.37
CA TYR A 104 -6.41 -9.52 2.79
C TYR A 104 -5.77 -8.24 2.24
N LEU A 105 -4.68 -7.76 2.86
CA LEU A 105 -3.84 -6.72 2.26
C LEU A 105 -3.31 -7.18 0.90
N TRP A 106 -2.76 -8.38 0.81
CA TRP A 106 -2.29 -8.92 -0.46
C TRP A 106 -3.41 -9.01 -1.52
N PHE A 107 -4.60 -9.52 -1.16
CA PHE A 107 -5.76 -9.55 -2.08
C PHE A 107 -6.12 -8.17 -2.62
N LEU A 108 -6.19 -7.16 -1.74
CA LEU A 108 -6.49 -5.79 -2.14
C LEU A 108 -5.41 -5.26 -3.10
N GLU A 109 -4.15 -5.45 -2.78
CA GLU A 109 -3.05 -4.97 -3.61
C GLU A 109 -3.04 -5.64 -4.98
N ALA A 110 -3.17 -6.96 -5.02
CA ALA A 110 -3.28 -7.70 -6.28
C ALA A 110 -4.46 -7.20 -7.12
N HIS A 111 -5.60 -6.90 -6.50
CA HIS A 111 -6.78 -6.36 -7.20
C HIS A 111 -6.52 -4.96 -7.77
N LEU A 112 -5.79 -4.10 -7.05
CA LEU A 112 -5.49 -2.73 -7.44
C LEU A 112 -4.33 -2.64 -8.45
N HIS A 113 -3.40 -3.60 -8.45
CA HIS A 113 -2.25 -3.68 -9.36
C HIS A 113 -2.60 -4.16 -10.78
N ARG A 114 -3.89 -4.45 -11.09
CA ARG A 114 -4.35 -4.88 -12.43
C ARG A 114 -4.68 -3.73 -13.40
N GLU A 115 -4.49 -2.46 -13.03
CA GLU A 115 -4.37 -1.45 -14.10
C GLU A 115 -3.08 -1.73 -14.88
N PRO A 116 -3.13 -1.77 -16.22
CA PRO A 116 -2.06 -2.35 -17.02
C PRO A 116 -0.74 -1.67 -16.71
N ILE A 117 0.28 -2.48 -16.41
CA ILE A 117 1.68 -2.06 -16.48
C ILE A 117 1.86 -1.58 -17.92
N GLN A 118 1.92 -0.27 -18.14
CA GLN A 118 2.43 0.22 -19.41
C GLN A 118 3.85 -0.31 -19.52
N PRO A 119 4.20 -1.03 -20.60
CA PRO A 119 5.56 -1.52 -20.75
C PRO A 119 6.50 -0.33 -20.67
N ALA A 120 7.53 -0.47 -19.84
CA ALA A 120 8.56 0.54 -19.73
C ALA A 120 9.26 0.67 -21.09
N GLY A 121 9.04 1.81 -21.76
CA GLY A 121 9.85 2.30 -22.87
C GLY A 121 9.60 1.63 -24.22
N GLU A 122 8.77 2.24 -25.06
CA GLU A 122 9.21 2.43 -26.44
C GLU A 122 10.30 3.51 -26.40
N GLU A 123 11.55 3.08 -26.52
CA GLU A 123 12.68 3.95 -26.83
C GLU A 123 12.34 4.80 -28.07
N PRO A 124 12.62 6.11 -28.09
CA PRO A 124 12.39 6.92 -29.28
C PRO A 124 13.31 6.41 -30.39
N GLU A 125 12.71 5.90 -31.47
CA GLU A 125 13.41 5.43 -32.65
C GLU A 125 14.43 6.47 -33.14
N GLY A 126 15.67 5.99 -33.28
CA GLY A 126 16.46 6.30 -34.46
C GLY A 126 17.03 7.71 -34.55
N ARG A 127 18.09 7.95 -33.78
CA ARG A 127 19.16 8.87 -34.18
C ARG A 127 19.78 8.35 -35.50
N THR A 128 19.26 8.78 -36.65
CA THR A 128 19.82 8.45 -37.97
C THR A 128 21.08 9.27 -38.20
N GLY A 129 22.22 8.66 -37.88
CA GLY A 129 23.55 9.14 -38.23
C GLY A 129 24.21 8.27 -39.29
N GLY A 130 24.08 8.68 -40.55
CA GLY A 130 25.14 8.57 -41.56
C GLY A 130 25.10 7.37 -42.52
N GLU A 131 24.88 7.65 -43.81
CA GLU A 131 25.65 7.03 -44.90
C GLU A 131 25.72 7.93 -46.15
N THR A 132 26.91 8.47 -46.37
CA THR A 132 27.70 8.51 -47.63
C THR A 132 27.03 8.88 -48.97
N GLY A 133 27.40 10.06 -49.49
CA GLY A 133 27.33 10.41 -50.92
C GLY A 133 28.51 11.32 -51.32
N ARG A 134 29.38 10.84 -52.22
CA ARG A 134 30.61 11.48 -52.71
C ARG A 134 30.35 12.58 -53.76
N ASN A 135 31.25 13.59 -53.78
CA ASN A 135 31.74 14.41 -54.91
C ASN A 135 30.74 15.33 -55.64
N HIS A 136 31.04 16.55 -56.11
CA HIS A 136 32.22 17.39 -56.33
C HIS A 136 31.73 18.85 -56.09
N GLY A 137 32.47 19.75 -55.45
CA GLY A 137 33.53 20.53 -56.09
C GLY A 137 33.04 21.96 -56.35
N GLU A 138 33.40 22.90 -55.46
CA GLU A 138 33.90 24.25 -55.79
C GLU A 138 34.08 25.09 -54.51
N ARG A 139 35.23 25.73 -54.43
CA ARG A 139 35.66 26.73 -53.44
C ARG A 139 36.00 28.00 -54.26
N PRO A 140 36.35 29.14 -53.63
CA PRO A 140 35.84 29.82 -52.42
C PRO A 140 35.56 31.33 -52.75
N GLN A 141 35.17 32.18 -51.79
CA GLN A 141 35.66 33.57 -51.52
C GLN A 141 34.86 34.14 -50.31
N ARG A 142 35.40 34.20 -49.08
CA ARG A 142 36.22 35.26 -48.43
C ARG A 142 35.46 36.55 -48.10
N SER A 143 35.18 36.81 -46.81
CA SER A 143 35.31 38.13 -46.17
C SER A 143 35.19 38.02 -44.63
N ARG A 144 35.83 38.94 -43.91
CA ARG A 144 36.30 38.87 -42.51
C ARG A 144 35.44 39.72 -41.54
N ARG A 145 35.77 39.55 -40.24
CA ARG A 145 35.58 40.42 -39.03
C ARG A 145 34.49 39.84 -38.11
N GLY A 146 34.78 39.37 -36.88
CA GLY A 146 35.34 40.09 -35.71
C GLY A 146 34.18 40.83 -35.02
N THR A 147 33.87 40.79 -33.72
CA THR A 147 34.60 40.56 -32.46
C THR A 147 33.52 40.39 -31.36
N ALA A 148 33.78 39.67 -30.27
CA ALA A 148 32.98 39.72 -29.03
C ALA A 148 33.54 40.81 -28.07
N PRO A 149 33.18 40.90 -26.77
CA PRO A 149 31.90 41.26 -26.14
C PRO A 149 32.07 42.45 -25.14
N THR A 150 30.99 43.01 -24.59
CA THR A 150 30.90 43.74 -23.28
C THR A 150 29.44 44.14 -23.08
N ARG A 151 28.79 44.18 -21.91
CA ARG A 151 29.10 44.00 -20.48
C ARG A 151 27.78 43.65 -19.79
#